data_AF-T1PFR4-F1
#
_entry.id   AF-T1PFR4-F1
#
_cell.length_a   1.000
_cell.length_b   1.000
_cell.length_c   1.000
_cell.angle_alpha   90.00
_cell.angle_beta   90.00
_cell.angle_gamma   90.00
#
_symmetry.space_group_name_H-M   'P 1'
#
loop_
_entity.id
_entity.type
_entity.pdbx_description
1 polymer ?
#
loop_
_entity_poly.entity_id
_entity_poly.type
_entity_poly.pdbx_seq_one_letter_code
_entity_poly.pdbx_strand_id
1 'polypeptide(L)'
;MKYLTVIVFVVVVTLAQLTHATERQKRSSQTVQDIIEKATLGRLLVPISETVVKATIPKIPKRRPYRKYRKELKAYLNDVKEYKTVRGGCYAKTFDLLEKFGKILEKFQEADAPQEAQDIQTLIQQSGGNDMSVHWLRYKALHFGNTYDNMSVEDIKELTPHLQEIC
;
A
#
# COMPACT_ATOMS: atom_id res chain seq x y z
N MET A 1 -39.07 23.92 38.02
CA MET A 1 -39.07 22.76 37.09
C MET A 1 -38.68 23.12 35.65
N LYS A 2 -39.18 24.20 35.03
CA LYS A 2 -38.84 24.56 33.64
C LYS A 2 -37.35 24.86 33.34
N TYR A 3 -36.60 25.42 34.29
CA TYR A 3 -35.17 25.74 34.10
C TYR A 3 -34.23 24.52 34.21
N LEU A 4 -34.62 23.50 34.98
CA LEU A 4 -33.85 22.26 35.16
C LEU A 4 -33.79 21.44 33.86
N THR A 5 -34.90 21.39 33.11
CA THR A 5 -34.96 20.73 31.80
C THR A 5 -34.09 21.42 30.75
N VAL A 6 -33.97 22.75 30.77
CA VAL A 6 -33.12 23.50 29.83
C VAL A 6 -31.64 23.25 30.12
N ILE A 7 -31.24 23.25 31.39
CA ILE A 7 -29.85 23.00 31.78
C ILE A 7 -29.43 21.57 31.41
N VAL A 8 -30.29 20.58 31.67
CA VAL A 8 -30.02 19.18 31.30
C VAL A 8 -29.88 19.04 29.78
N PHE A 9 -30.71 19.71 28.98
CA PHE A 9 -30.63 19.65 27.52
C PHE A 9 -29.32 20.28 26.99
N VAL A 10 -28.90 21.42 27.52
CA VAL A 10 -27.62 22.06 27.14
C VAL A 10 -26.43 21.18 27.53
N VAL A 11 -26.44 20.58 28.72
CA VAL A 11 -25.38 19.66 29.16
C VAL A 11 -25.31 18.42 28.26
N VAL A 12 -26.45 17.83 27.88
CA VAL A 12 -26.47 16.66 26.98
C VAL A 12 -25.96 17.02 25.58
N VAL A 13 -26.37 18.18 25.03
CA VAL A 13 -25.92 18.62 23.70
C VAL A 13 -24.42 18.93 23.68
N THR A 14 -23.91 19.60 24.72
CA THR A 14 -22.46 19.90 24.83
C THR A 14 -21.63 18.63 25.02
N LEU A 15 -22.08 17.67 25.83
CA LEU A 15 -21.44 16.37 25.96
C LEU A 15 -21.43 15.60 24.64
N ALA A 16 -22.54 15.59 23.90
CA ALA A 16 -22.62 14.94 22.59
C ALA A 16 -21.66 15.58 21.57
N GLN A 17 -21.52 16.90 21.56
CA GLN A 17 -20.57 17.61 20.69
C GLN A 17 -19.11 17.31 21.06
N LEU A 18 -18.77 17.22 22.35
CA LEU A 18 -17.44 16.84 22.84
C LEU A 18 -17.10 15.39 22.50
N THR A 19 -18.05 14.45 22.63
CA THR A 19 -17.84 13.05 22.25
C THR A 19 -17.65 12.90 20.74
N HIS A 20 -18.43 13.63 19.93
CA HIS A 20 -18.24 13.62 18.47
C HIS A 20 -16.90 14.23 18.05
N ALA A 21 -16.44 15.30 18.72
CA ALA A 21 -15.14 15.89 18.45
C ALA A 21 -13.98 14.93 18.80
N THR A 22 -14.06 14.26 19.95
CA THR A 22 -13.04 13.29 20.39
C THR A 22 -13.02 12.02 19.53
N GLU A 23 -14.18 11.50 19.12
CA GLU A 23 -14.26 10.38 18.17
C GLU A 23 -13.71 10.75 16.78
N ARG A 24 -14.00 11.96 16.28
CA ARG A 24 -13.43 12.45 15.02
C ARG A 24 -11.91 12.57 15.10
N GLN A 25 -11.38 13.14 16.19
CA GLN A 25 -9.95 13.28 16.39
C GLN A 25 -9.24 11.92 16.50
N LYS A 26 -9.83 10.95 17.23
CA LYS A 26 -9.32 9.58 17.32
C LYS A 26 -9.32 8.87 15.96
N ARG A 27 -10.38 9.03 15.16
CA ARG A 27 -10.47 8.47 13.81
C ARG A 27 -9.44 9.11 12.85
N SER A 28 -9.23 10.41 12.94
CA SER A 28 -8.22 11.12 12.14
C SER A 28 -6.81 10.60 12.46
N SER A 29 -6.47 10.52 13.75
CA SER A 29 -5.18 9.99 14.21
C SER A 29 -4.94 8.56 13.75
N GLN A 30 -5.93 7.66 13.84
CA GLN A 30 -5.78 6.29 13.32
C GLN A 30 -5.56 6.28 11.81
N THR A 31 -6.28 7.10 11.06
CA THR A 31 -6.14 7.20 9.59
C THR A 31 -4.74 7.67 9.19
N VAL A 32 -4.20 8.68 9.89
CA VAL A 32 -2.83 9.17 9.68
C VAL A 32 -1.81 8.08 9.97
N GLN A 33 -1.94 7.38 11.09
CA GLN A 33 -1.06 6.28 11.46
C GLN A 33 -1.09 5.16 10.43
N ASP A 34 -2.28 4.77 9.98
CA ASP A 34 -2.41 3.73 8.96
C ASP A 34 -1.70 4.19 7.66
N ILE A 35 -1.89 5.45 7.22
CA ILE A 35 -1.22 6.04 6.04
C ILE A 35 0.29 5.98 6.16
N ILE A 36 0.84 6.40 7.30
CA ILE A 36 2.27 6.34 7.60
C ILE A 36 2.76 4.89 7.55
N GLU A 37 2.00 3.95 8.12
CA GLU A 37 2.35 2.54 8.13
C GLU A 37 2.42 1.96 6.71
N LYS A 38 1.41 2.19 5.86
CA LYS A 38 1.43 1.66 4.49
C LYS A 38 2.46 2.39 3.62
N ALA A 39 2.70 3.68 3.84
CA ALA A 39 3.81 4.38 3.18
C ALA A 39 5.16 3.73 3.53
N THR A 40 5.36 3.44 4.82
CA THR A 40 6.58 2.81 5.34
C THR A 40 6.75 1.40 4.79
N LEU A 41 5.70 0.58 4.86
CA LEU A 41 5.69 -0.76 4.26
C LEU A 41 5.90 -0.71 2.75
N GLY A 42 5.30 0.26 2.07
CA GLY A 42 5.45 0.44 0.64
C GLY A 42 6.90 0.73 0.24
N ARG A 43 7.55 1.67 0.94
CA ARG A 43 8.97 2.00 0.74
C ARG A 43 9.89 0.80 1.02
N LEU A 44 9.52 -0.08 1.95
CA LEU A 44 10.24 -1.32 2.22
C LEU A 44 10.01 -2.37 1.12
N LEU A 45 8.78 -2.49 0.61
CA LEU A 45 8.39 -3.51 -0.36
C LEU A 45 8.97 -3.27 -1.76
N VAL A 46 9.17 -2.01 -2.18
CA VAL A 46 9.75 -1.68 -3.49
C VAL A 46 11.17 -2.28 -3.69
N PRO A 47 12.16 -2.07 -2.80
CA PRO A 47 13.48 -2.68 -2.97
C PRO A 47 13.47 -4.20 -2.81
N ILE A 48 12.58 -4.75 -1.96
CA ILE A 48 12.41 -6.21 -1.82
C ILE A 48 11.92 -6.81 -3.13
N SER A 49 10.82 -6.28 -3.68
CA SER A 49 10.24 -6.75 -4.93
C SER A 49 11.21 -6.61 -6.10
N GLU A 50 11.96 -5.51 -6.21
CA GLU A 50 13.04 -5.37 -7.19
C GLU A 50 14.08 -6.49 -7.06
N THR A 51 14.53 -6.78 -5.84
CA THR A 51 15.54 -7.81 -5.55
C THR A 51 15.03 -9.20 -5.95
N VAL A 52 13.81 -9.53 -5.53
CA VAL A 52 13.15 -10.81 -5.87
C VAL A 52 13.04 -10.94 -7.39
N VAL A 53 12.61 -9.90 -8.10
CA VAL A 53 12.44 -9.96 -9.56
C VAL A 53 13.79 -10.09 -10.28
N LYS A 54 14.82 -9.34 -9.85
CA LYS A 54 16.19 -9.48 -10.38
C LYS A 54 16.76 -10.87 -10.19
N ALA A 55 16.49 -11.50 -9.04
CA ALA A 55 16.92 -12.86 -8.75
C ALA A 55 16.09 -13.93 -9.50
N THR A 56 14.83 -13.64 -9.80
CA THR A 56 13.92 -14.56 -10.51
C THR A 56 14.25 -14.65 -12.00
N ILE A 57 14.41 -13.52 -12.69
CA ILE A 57 14.54 -13.47 -14.17
C ILE A 57 15.61 -14.43 -14.74
N PRO A 58 16.83 -14.54 -14.16
CA PRO A 58 17.87 -15.43 -14.65
C PRO A 58 17.50 -16.93 -14.57
N LYS A 59 16.63 -17.30 -13.62
CA LYS A 59 16.21 -18.69 -13.40
C LYS A 59 15.10 -19.14 -14.35
N ILE A 60 14.47 -18.22 -15.06
CA ILE A 60 13.33 -18.52 -15.95
C ILE A 60 13.81 -19.26 -17.21
N PRO A 61 13.24 -20.44 -17.55
CA PRO A 61 13.63 -21.20 -18.74
C PRO A 61 13.50 -20.39 -20.02
N LYS A 62 14.54 -20.36 -20.87
CA LYS A 62 14.57 -19.51 -22.10
C LYS A 62 13.59 -19.91 -23.21
N ARG A 63 12.79 -20.96 -23.01
CA ARG A 63 11.82 -21.49 -24.00
C ARG A 63 10.69 -20.47 -24.27
N ARG A 64 9.99 -20.67 -25.41
CA ARG A 64 8.93 -19.78 -25.92
C ARG A 64 7.77 -19.55 -24.92
N PRO A 65 7.23 -20.58 -24.22
CA PRO A 65 6.10 -20.39 -23.31
C PRO A 65 6.38 -19.38 -22.18
N TYR A 66 7.61 -19.38 -21.68
CA TYR A 66 8.04 -18.50 -20.59
C TYR A 66 8.35 -17.04 -21.03
N ARG A 67 8.32 -16.76 -22.34
CA ARG A 67 8.71 -15.45 -22.88
C ARG A 67 7.85 -14.30 -22.34
N LYS A 68 6.54 -14.53 -22.17
CA LYS A 68 5.61 -13.52 -21.65
C LYS A 68 5.98 -13.09 -20.22
N TYR A 69 6.25 -14.06 -19.35
CA TYR A 69 6.62 -13.80 -17.96
C TYR A 69 7.96 -13.07 -17.83
N ARG A 70 8.97 -13.44 -18.63
CA ARG A 70 10.24 -12.68 -18.70
C ARG A 70 10.00 -11.23 -19.11
N LYS A 71 9.09 -10.99 -20.06
CA LYS A 71 8.77 -9.64 -20.54
C LYS A 71 8.07 -8.83 -19.44
N GLU A 72 7.08 -9.40 -18.76
CA GLU A 72 6.36 -8.74 -17.67
C GLU A 72 7.28 -8.39 -16.50
N LEU A 73 8.11 -9.33 -16.04
CA LEU A 73 9.06 -9.08 -14.96
C LEU A 73 10.13 -8.05 -15.33
N LYS A 74 10.57 -8.02 -16.60
CA LYS A 74 11.47 -6.95 -17.08
C LYS A 74 10.77 -5.60 -17.18
N ALA A 75 9.52 -5.57 -17.60
CA ALA A 75 8.72 -4.34 -17.63
C ALA A 75 8.58 -3.77 -16.21
N TYR A 76 8.31 -4.63 -15.23
CA TYR A 76 8.30 -4.24 -13.83
C TYR A 76 9.64 -3.62 -13.36
N LEU A 77 10.79 -4.19 -13.73
CA LEU A 77 12.09 -3.57 -13.41
C LEU A 77 12.29 -2.20 -14.06
N ASN A 78 11.70 -1.97 -15.24
CA ASN A 78 11.70 -0.64 -15.85
C ASN A 78 10.81 0.32 -15.05
N ASP A 79 9.63 -0.11 -14.61
CA ASP A 79 8.77 0.68 -13.72
C ASP A 79 9.50 1.03 -12.41
N VAL A 80 10.28 0.11 -11.84
CA VAL A 80 11.14 0.39 -10.66
C VAL A 80 12.19 1.45 -10.98
N LYS A 81 12.79 1.41 -12.18
CA LYS A 81 13.77 2.43 -12.60
C LYS A 81 13.11 3.80 -12.73
N GLU A 82 11.92 3.88 -13.33
CA GLU A 82 11.15 5.12 -13.42
C GLU A 82 10.77 5.64 -12.04
N TYR A 83 10.35 4.74 -11.13
CA TYR A 83 10.10 5.06 -9.74
C TYR A 83 11.30 5.76 -9.08
N LYS A 84 12.54 5.38 -9.37
CA LYS A 84 13.75 5.98 -8.78
C LYS A 84 14.26 7.26 -9.47
N THR A 85 13.78 7.55 -10.67
CA THR A 85 14.44 8.55 -11.55
C THR A 85 13.53 9.67 -12.01
N VAL A 86 12.22 9.43 -12.10
CA VAL A 86 11.23 10.42 -12.52
C VAL A 86 10.70 11.15 -11.29
N ARG A 87 10.68 12.48 -11.30
CA ARG A 87 10.07 13.26 -10.20
C ARG A 87 8.56 13.04 -10.14
N GLY A 88 8.00 13.01 -8.94
CA GLY A 88 6.57 12.87 -8.69
C GLY A 88 6.28 12.33 -7.29
N GLY A 89 5.05 12.51 -6.80
CA GLY A 89 4.67 12.12 -5.44
C GLY A 89 5.00 10.66 -5.12
N CYS A 90 5.94 10.44 -4.20
CA CYS A 90 6.47 9.11 -3.90
C CYS A 90 5.44 8.16 -3.38
N TYR A 91 4.51 8.70 -2.60
CA TYR A 91 3.39 7.95 -2.08
C TYR A 91 2.60 7.32 -3.23
N ALA A 92 2.08 8.13 -4.17
CA ALA A 92 1.35 7.64 -5.34
C ALA A 92 2.16 6.66 -6.19
N LYS A 93 3.42 7.00 -6.49
CA LYS A 93 4.31 6.12 -7.27
C LYS A 93 4.57 4.77 -6.59
N THR A 94 4.66 4.76 -5.26
CA THR A 94 4.82 3.53 -4.47
C THR A 94 3.58 2.67 -4.61
N PHE A 95 2.37 3.25 -4.49
CA PHE A 95 1.12 2.50 -4.68
C PHE A 95 1.01 1.91 -6.06
N ASP A 96 1.19 2.73 -7.10
CA ASP A 96 1.09 2.29 -8.49
C ASP A 96 2.07 1.15 -8.79
N LEU A 97 3.33 1.28 -8.33
CA LEU A 97 4.35 0.28 -8.56
C LEU A 97 4.02 -1.04 -7.84
N LEU A 98 3.59 -0.95 -6.59
CA LEU A 98 3.22 -2.13 -5.80
C LEU A 98 1.94 -2.79 -6.29
N GLU A 99 0.97 -2.03 -6.76
CA GLU A 99 -0.24 -2.57 -7.39
C GLU A 99 0.09 -3.32 -8.70
N LYS A 100 0.95 -2.74 -9.55
CA LYS A 100 1.46 -3.43 -10.76
C LYS A 100 2.12 -4.75 -10.40
N PHE A 101 2.93 -4.77 -9.34
CA PHE A 101 3.57 -5.97 -8.86
C PHE A 101 2.58 -7.00 -8.30
N GLY A 102 1.60 -6.56 -7.50
CA GLY A 102 0.52 -7.38 -6.98
C GLY A 102 -0.26 -8.09 -8.10
N LYS A 103 -0.62 -7.36 -9.16
CA LYS A 103 -1.29 -7.92 -10.35
C LYS A 103 -0.46 -8.97 -11.07
N ILE A 104 0.87 -8.87 -11.04
CA ILE A 104 1.77 -9.90 -11.59
C ILE A 104 1.68 -11.17 -10.73
N LEU A 105 1.74 -11.04 -9.41
CA LEU A 105 1.66 -12.18 -8.49
C LEU A 105 0.31 -12.88 -8.54
N GLU A 106 -0.79 -12.12 -8.56
CA GLU A 106 -2.15 -12.67 -8.57
C GLU A 106 -2.38 -13.56 -9.80
N LYS A 107 -1.94 -13.13 -10.99
CA LYS A 107 -2.00 -13.94 -12.22
C LYS A 107 -1.26 -15.27 -12.12
N PHE A 108 -0.25 -15.35 -11.26
CA PHE A 108 0.54 -16.58 -11.10
C PHE A 108 -0.06 -17.52 -10.06
N GLN A 109 -0.99 -17.02 -9.24
CA GLN A 109 -1.65 -17.73 -8.15
C GLN A 109 -3.08 -18.19 -8.49
N GLU A 110 -3.58 -17.88 -9.69
CA GLU A 110 -4.90 -18.33 -10.15
C GLU A 110 -4.98 -19.87 -10.16
N ALA A 111 -6.12 -20.43 -9.72
CA ALA A 111 -6.29 -21.88 -9.56
C ALA A 111 -6.19 -22.64 -10.90
N ASP A 112 -6.54 -21.98 -12.00
CA ASP A 112 -6.45 -22.45 -13.38
C ASP A 112 -5.22 -21.88 -14.11
N ALA A 113 -4.25 -21.32 -13.38
CA ALA A 113 -3.04 -20.78 -13.97
C ALA A 113 -2.28 -21.88 -14.73
N PRO A 114 -1.80 -21.59 -15.95
CA PRO A 114 -1.04 -22.56 -16.75
C PRO A 114 0.24 -22.97 -16.01
N GLN A 115 0.77 -24.16 -16.30
CA GLN A 115 1.95 -24.71 -15.62
C GLN A 115 3.12 -23.72 -15.58
N GLU A 116 3.35 -22.97 -16.66
CA GLU A 116 4.43 -21.99 -16.70
C GLU A 116 4.24 -20.89 -15.65
N ALA A 117 3.02 -20.45 -15.37
CA ALA A 117 2.75 -19.45 -14.33
C ALA A 117 3.07 -19.99 -12.93
N GLN A 118 2.70 -21.24 -12.65
CA GLN A 118 3.01 -21.92 -11.39
C GLN A 118 4.51 -22.11 -11.20
N ASP A 119 5.24 -22.44 -12.27
CA ASP A 119 6.70 -22.50 -12.26
C ASP A 119 7.30 -21.12 -11.92
N ILE A 120 6.78 -20.04 -12.51
CA ILE A 120 7.23 -18.68 -12.19
C ILE A 120 6.95 -18.33 -10.72
N GLN A 121 5.77 -18.67 -10.19
CA GLN A 121 5.45 -18.45 -8.78
C GLN A 121 6.48 -19.15 -7.87
N THR A 122 6.82 -20.39 -8.18
CA THR A 122 7.83 -21.17 -7.45
C THR A 122 9.20 -20.49 -7.51
N LEU A 123 9.61 -20.03 -8.69
CA LEU A 123 10.89 -19.30 -8.86
C LEU A 123 10.92 -17.99 -8.07
N ILE A 124 9.79 -17.28 -7.98
CA ILE A 124 9.65 -16.07 -7.16
C ILE A 124 9.82 -16.40 -5.67
N GLN A 125 9.14 -17.43 -5.18
CA GLN A 125 9.25 -17.89 -3.79
C GLN A 125 10.70 -18.27 -3.44
N GLN A 126 11.36 -19.05 -4.31
CA GLN A 126 12.78 -19.44 -4.19
C GLN A 126 13.76 -18.26 -4.30
N SER A 127 13.29 -17.09 -4.74
CA SER A 127 14.09 -15.88 -4.90
C SER A 127 13.83 -14.84 -3.81
N GLY A 128 13.20 -15.25 -2.70
CA GLY A 128 12.88 -14.38 -1.56
C GLY A 128 11.41 -13.92 -1.52
N GLY A 129 10.55 -14.47 -2.37
CA GLY A 129 9.13 -14.09 -2.42
C GLY A 129 8.33 -14.42 -1.16
N ASN A 130 8.80 -15.35 -0.32
CA ASN A 130 8.11 -15.70 0.94
C ASN A 130 8.16 -14.55 1.95
N ASP A 131 9.32 -13.95 2.16
CA ASP A 131 9.50 -12.82 3.07
C ASP A 131 8.65 -11.62 2.62
N MET A 132 8.63 -11.39 1.31
CA MET A 132 7.81 -10.36 0.69
C MET A 132 6.30 -10.61 0.85
N SER A 133 5.85 -11.87 0.86
CA SER A 133 4.42 -12.22 0.96
C SER A 133 3.82 -11.81 2.31
N VAL A 134 4.58 -11.92 3.40
CA VAL A 134 4.15 -11.48 4.74
C VAL A 134 3.94 -9.97 4.76
N HIS A 135 4.90 -9.20 4.24
CA HIS A 135 4.81 -7.75 4.14
C HIS A 135 3.71 -7.30 3.17
N TRP A 136 3.51 -8.04 2.08
CA TRP A 136 2.48 -7.79 1.09
C TRP A 136 1.06 -7.95 1.67
N LEU A 137 0.81 -9.02 2.43
CA LEU A 137 -0.48 -9.23 3.09
C LEU A 137 -0.81 -8.10 4.07
N ARG A 138 0.18 -7.69 4.87
CA ARG A 138 0.02 -6.54 5.78
C ARG A 138 -0.27 -5.26 5.00
N TYR A 139 0.47 -5.02 3.92
CA TYR A 139 0.25 -3.86 3.05
C TYR A 139 -1.15 -3.85 2.42
N LYS A 140 -1.67 -5.00 1.96
CA LYS A 140 -3.03 -5.10 1.40
C LYS A 140 -4.12 -4.89 2.46
N ALA A 141 -3.90 -5.38 3.69
CA ALA A 141 -4.87 -5.26 4.78
C ALA A 141 -5.07 -3.81 5.24
N LEU A 142 -4.06 -2.95 5.05
CA LEU A 142 -4.18 -1.51 5.31
C LEU A 142 -5.06 -0.86 4.25
N HIS A 143 -6.33 -0.66 4.57
CA HIS A 143 -7.27 0.11 3.76
C HIS A 143 -7.33 1.55 4.25
N PHE A 144 -7.12 2.50 3.35
CA PHE A 144 -7.45 3.90 3.60
C PHE A 144 -8.73 4.20 2.85
N GLY A 145 -9.78 4.55 3.58
CA GLY A 145 -10.97 5.11 2.94
C GLY A 145 -10.60 6.40 2.19
N ASN A 146 -11.50 6.86 1.32
CA ASN A 146 -11.40 8.14 0.59
C ASN A 146 -11.51 9.37 1.51
N THR A 147 -10.91 9.36 2.70
CA THR A 147 -11.08 10.41 3.72
C THR A 147 -9.89 11.35 3.78
N TYR A 148 -9.45 11.84 2.62
CA TYR A 148 -8.66 13.08 2.58
C TYR A 148 -9.53 14.29 2.97
N ASP A 149 -10.84 14.24 2.68
CA ASP A 149 -11.80 15.33 2.94
C ASP A 149 -12.03 15.63 4.43
N ASN A 150 -11.58 14.76 5.34
CA ASN A 150 -11.78 14.89 6.79
C ASN A 150 -10.47 15.10 7.58
N MET A 151 -9.32 15.26 6.91
CA MET A 151 -8.04 15.49 7.58
C MET A 151 -7.92 16.92 8.09
N SER A 152 -7.41 17.09 9.32
CA SER A 152 -7.06 18.40 9.85
C SER A 152 -5.77 18.94 9.19
N VAL A 153 -5.49 20.23 9.38
CA VAL A 153 -4.25 20.85 8.91
C VAL A 153 -3.03 20.22 9.60
N GLU A 154 -3.17 19.84 10.87
CA GLU A 154 -2.17 19.14 11.66
C GLU A 154 -1.87 17.75 11.08
N ASP A 155 -2.90 17.00 10.69
CA ASP A 155 -2.76 15.70 10.04
C ASP A 155 -1.99 15.82 8.71
N ILE A 156 -2.31 16.85 7.90
CA ILE A 156 -1.61 17.11 6.63
C ILE A 156 -0.14 17.45 6.88
N LYS A 157 0.17 18.25 7.91
CA LYS A 157 1.55 18.57 8.30
C LYS A 157 2.31 17.31 8.74
N GLU A 158 1.68 16.42 9.48
CA GLU A 158 2.28 15.15 9.93
C GLU A 158 2.57 14.22 8.74
N LEU A 159 1.70 14.21 7.72
CA LEU A 159 1.88 13.42 6.50
C LEU A 159 2.93 14.00 5.53
N THR A 160 3.13 15.32 5.53
CA THR A 160 3.99 16.02 4.54
C THR A 160 5.41 15.42 4.39
N PRO A 161 6.14 15.07 5.47
CA PRO A 161 7.45 14.40 5.37
C PRO A 161 7.39 13.02 4.69
N HIS A 162 6.24 12.35 4.73
CA HIS A 162 6.03 11.04 4.11
C HIS A 162 5.59 11.15 2.64
N LEU A 163 5.16 12.33 2.19
CA LEU A 163 4.64 12.63 0.84
C LEU A 163 5.70 13.19 -0.14
N GLN A 164 6.99 13.01 0.14
CA GLN A 164 8.12 13.53 -0.67
C GLN A 164 7.97 13.30 -2.20
N GLU A 165 8.52 14.21 -3.01
CA GLU A 165 8.40 14.22 -4.48
C GLU A 165 9.49 13.40 -5.23
N ILE A 166 10.50 12.87 -4.54
CA ILE A 166 11.52 11.98 -5.12
C ILE A 166 11.79 10.82 -4.17
N CYS A 167 11.82 9.63 -4.75
CA CYS A 167 12.15 8.33 -4.20
C CYS A 167 13.14 7.69 -5.17
#